data_AF-A0A941J570-F1
#
_entry.id   AF-A0A941J570-F1
#
_cell.length_a   1.000
_cell.length_b   1.000
_cell.length_c   1.000
_cell.angle_alpha   90.00
_cell.angle_beta   90.00
_cell.angle_gamma   90.00
#
_symmetry.space_group_name_H-M   'P 1'
#
loop_
_entity.id
_entity.type
_entity.pdbx_description
1 polymer ?
#
loop_
_entity_poly.entity_id
_entity_poly.type
_entity_poly.pdbx_seq_one_letter_code
_entity_poly.pdbx_strand_id
1 'polypeptide(L)'
;MQSVYLPTHGKNNPAYCTGCGKVILAFKEHTEQEELIKTIELQGFYQFGQNTVRNARELKSHLNQIKKQGYAVCIDEFSEGITSIAAPVYDYNESVVASISITGPNNRIDIPKL
;
A
#
# COMPACT_ATOMS: atom_id res chain seq x y z
N MET A 1 17.92 -16.99 13.80
CA MET A 1 18.66 -15.84 13.25
C MET A 1 17.62 -14.83 12.78
N GLN A 2 17.33 -13.79 13.58
CA GLN A 2 16.27 -12.82 13.27
C GLN A 2 16.88 -11.77 12.33
N SER A 3 16.61 -11.88 11.04
CA SER A 3 17.03 -10.90 10.03
C SER A 3 16.40 -9.55 10.36
N VAL A 4 17.23 -8.56 10.68
CA VAL A 4 16.80 -7.19 10.90
C VAL A 4 16.46 -6.59 9.54
N TYR A 5 15.17 -6.34 9.30
CA TYR A 5 14.72 -5.62 8.10
C TYR A 5 15.11 -4.15 8.25
N LEU A 6 16.12 -3.72 7.48
CA LEU A 6 16.58 -2.33 7.44
C LEU A 6 15.84 -1.60 6.30
N PRO A 7 14.79 -0.81 6.60
CA PRO A 7 14.19 0.05 5.59
C PRO A 7 15.26 1.03 5.09
N THR A 8 15.56 0.97 3.80
CA THR A 8 16.53 1.86 3.15
C THR A 8 15.80 3.12 2.70
N HIS A 9 16.25 4.28 3.17
CA HIS A 9 15.65 5.57 2.82
C HIS A 9 15.89 5.89 1.33
N GLY A 10 14.90 6.50 0.66
CA GLY A 10 15.02 6.99 -0.72
C GLY A 10 14.77 5.95 -1.83
N LYS A 11 14.25 4.76 -1.51
CA LYS A 11 13.84 3.79 -2.53
C LYS A 11 12.42 4.07 -3.03
N ASN A 12 12.29 4.11 -4.35
CA ASN A 12 10.99 4.13 -5.02
C ASN A 12 10.46 2.70 -5.12
N ASN A 13 9.46 2.37 -4.31
CA ASN A 13 8.75 1.10 -4.41
C ASN A 13 7.45 1.30 -5.20
N PRO A 14 6.97 0.28 -5.92
CA PRO A 14 5.70 0.38 -6.63
C PRO A 14 4.54 0.68 -5.68
N ALA A 15 3.71 1.66 -6.04
CA ALA A 15 2.63 2.12 -5.17
C ALA A 15 1.58 1.02 -4.91
N TYR A 16 1.38 0.11 -5.87
CA TYR A 16 0.36 -0.94 -5.80
C TYR A 16 0.69 -2.10 -4.85
N CYS A 17 1.96 -2.25 -4.43
CA CYS A 17 2.39 -3.37 -3.56
C CYS A 17 2.84 -2.92 -2.17
N THR A 18 2.76 -1.62 -1.86
CA THR A 18 3.17 -1.06 -0.56
C THR A 18 1.99 -0.41 0.15
N GLY A 19 1.90 -0.57 1.48
CA GLY A 19 0.83 0.04 2.28
C GLY A 19 0.79 1.56 2.12
N CYS A 20 1.94 2.22 2.29
CA CYS A 20 2.08 3.67 2.06
C CYS A 20 1.64 4.10 0.66
N GLY A 21 2.08 3.38 -0.38
CA GLY A 21 1.76 3.70 -1.77
C GLY A 21 0.27 3.61 -2.06
N LYS A 22 -0.38 2.55 -1.57
CA LYS A 22 -1.83 2.38 -1.72
C LYS A 22 -2.63 3.43 -0.97
N VAL A 23 -2.19 3.82 0.24
CA VAL A 23 -2.84 4.92 0.98
C VAL A 23 -2.76 6.20 0.19
N ILE A 24 -1.56 6.61 -0.25
CA ILE A 24 -1.41 7.84 -1.02
C ILE A 24 -2.29 7.79 -2.27
N LEU A 25 -2.25 6.68 -3.02
CA LEU A 25 -3.05 6.51 -4.24
C LEU A 25 -4.57 6.51 -3.97
N ALA A 26 -5.03 6.02 -2.82
CA ALA A 26 -6.46 5.94 -2.48
C ALA A 26 -7.11 7.31 -2.18
N PHE A 27 -6.31 8.27 -1.71
CA PHE A 27 -6.77 9.62 -1.34
C PHE A 27 -6.40 10.69 -2.38
N LYS A 28 -5.84 10.30 -3.52
CA LYS A 28 -5.66 11.20 -4.67
C LYS A 28 -6.99 11.59 -5.29
N GLU A 29 -6.98 12.72 -6.00
CA GLU A 29 -8.10 13.13 -6.83
C GLU A 29 -8.41 12.07 -7.90
N HIS A 30 -9.69 11.87 -8.21
CA HIS A 30 -10.13 10.75 -9.04
C HIS A 30 -9.46 10.74 -10.43
N THR A 31 -9.26 11.91 -11.02
CA THR A 31 -8.56 12.06 -12.31
C THR A 31 -7.10 11.63 -12.23
N GLU A 32 -6.36 12.15 -11.25
CA GLU A 32 -4.95 11.81 -11.02
C GLU A 32 -4.78 10.33 -10.65
N GLN A 33 -5.68 9.79 -9.83
CA GLN A 33 -5.71 8.38 -9.45
C GLN A 33 -5.87 7.47 -10.67
N GLU A 34 -6.82 7.77 -11.56
CA GLU A 34 -7.05 7.00 -12.79
C GLU A 34 -5.85 7.05 -13.75
N GLU A 35 -5.21 8.22 -13.89
CA GLU A 35 -3.99 8.36 -14.68
C GLU A 35 -2.84 7.50 -14.14
N LEU A 36 -2.60 7.56 -12.82
CA LEU A 36 -1.56 6.76 -12.17
C LEU A 36 -1.82 5.26 -12.30
N ILE A 37 -3.08 4.82 -12.15
CA ILE A 37 -3.45 3.41 -12.32
C ILE A 37 -3.21 2.95 -13.76
N LYS A 38 -3.54 3.78 -14.76
CA LYS A 38 -3.22 3.47 -16.18
C LYS A 38 -1.72 3.38 -16.39
N THR A 39 -0.92 4.28 -15.82
CA THR A 39 0.54 4.20 -15.91
C THR A 39 1.07 2.90 -15.29
N ILE A 40 0.54 2.49 -14.13
CA ILE A 40 0.90 1.21 -13.50
C ILE A 40 0.52 0.03 -14.40
N GLU A 41 -0.68 0.06 -14.99
CA GLU A 41 -1.16 -1.00 -15.88
C GLU A 41 -0.28 -1.15 -17.13
N LEU A 42 0.18 -0.02 -17.70
CA LEU A 42 1.12 -0.01 -18.83
C LEU A 42 2.51 -0.55 -18.47
N GLN A 43 2.98 -0.30 -17.23
CA GLN A 43 4.26 -0.82 -16.74
C GLN A 43 4.19 -2.30 -16.33
N GLY A 44 2.97 -2.79 -16.07
CA GLY A 44 2.70 -4.16 -15.63
C GLY A 44 2.74 -4.32 -14.11
N PHE A 45 1.92 -5.26 -13.63
CA PHE A 45 1.90 -5.67 -12.24
C PHE A 45 2.93 -6.79 -12.03
N TYR A 46 4.04 -6.46 -11.39
CA TYR A 46 5.05 -7.44 -11.00
C TYR A 46 4.63 -8.10 -9.69
N GLN A 47 4.67 -9.42 -9.66
CA GLN A 47 4.40 -10.20 -8.46
C GLN A 47 5.65 -10.22 -7.56
N PHE A 48 5.56 -9.61 -6.38
CA PHE A 48 6.63 -9.61 -5.39
C PHE A 48 6.40 -10.65 -4.30
N GLY A 49 5.15 -10.78 -3.85
CA GLY A 49 4.69 -11.74 -2.86
C GLY A 49 3.45 -12.51 -3.34
N GLN A 50 2.93 -13.38 -2.48
CA GLN A 50 1.79 -14.25 -2.82
C GLN A 50 0.51 -13.44 -3.06
N ASN A 51 0.32 -12.37 -2.29
CA ASN A 51 -0.89 -11.54 -2.31
C ASN A 51 -0.72 -10.24 -3.10
N THR A 52 0.35 -10.10 -3.91
CA THR A 52 0.52 -8.88 -4.70
C THR A 52 -0.64 -8.69 -5.67
N VAL A 53 -1.18 -7.47 -5.70
CA VAL A 53 -2.22 -7.04 -6.64
C VAL A 53 -1.79 -7.30 -8.09
N ARG A 54 -2.66 -7.92 -8.88
CA ARG A 54 -2.31 -8.43 -10.23
C ARG A 54 -2.89 -7.62 -11.39
N ASN A 55 -3.85 -6.75 -11.12
CA ASN A 55 -4.52 -5.98 -12.16
C ASN A 55 -5.13 -4.69 -11.60
N ALA A 56 -5.46 -3.77 -12.50
CA ALA A 56 -6.03 -2.47 -12.16
C ALA A 56 -7.38 -2.59 -11.42
N ARG A 57 -8.20 -3.59 -11.75
CA ARG A 57 -9.51 -3.80 -11.11
C ARG A 57 -9.36 -4.16 -9.63
N GLU A 58 -8.45 -5.09 -9.32
CA GLU A 58 -8.12 -5.50 -7.96
C GLU A 58 -7.52 -4.32 -7.18
N LEU A 59 -6.61 -3.56 -7.81
CA LEU A 59 -6.05 -2.35 -7.21
C LEU A 59 -7.16 -1.37 -6.83
N LYS A 60 -8.06 -1.03 -7.75
CA LYS A 60 -9.19 -0.13 -7.49
C LYS A 60 -10.10 -0.63 -6.36
N SER A 61 -10.33 -1.94 -6.27
CA SER A 61 -11.08 -2.53 -5.17
C SER A 61 -10.40 -2.28 -3.83
N HIS A 62 -9.09 -2.51 -3.75
CA HIS A 62 -8.30 -2.22 -2.54
C HIS A 62 -8.31 -0.74 -2.19
N LEU A 63 -8.12 0.16 -3.15
CA LEU A 63 -8.14 1.61 -2.90
C LEU A 63 -9.51 2.08 -2.36
N ASN A 64 -10.61 1.53 -2.90
CA ASN A 64 -11.95 1.82 -2.38
C ASN A 64 -12.14 1.34 -0.94
N GLN A 65 -11.62 0.17 -0.60
CA GLN A 65 -11.64 -0.34 0.77
C GLN A 65 -10.82 0.56 1.71
N ILE A 66 -9.61 0.96 1.28
CA ILE A 66 -8.74 1.86 2.03
C ILE A 66 -9.43 3.20 2.29
N LYS A 67 -10.10 3.76 1.28
CA LYS A 67 -10.85 5.02 1.41
C LYS A 67 -12.01 4.91 2.39
N LYS A 68 -12.68 3.74 2.47
CA LYS A 68 -13.76 3.48 3.43
C LYS A 68 -13.27 3.29 4.86
N GLN A 69 -12.16 2.57 5.06
CA GLN A 69 -11.67 2.21 6.39
C GLN A 69 -10.67 3.23 6.98
N GLY A 70 -10.04 4.06 6.15
CA GLY A 70 -9.08 5.09 6.57
C GLY A 70 -7.63 4.61 6.74
N TYR A 71 -7.33 3.35 6.42
CA TYR A 71 -5.98 2.76 6.50
C TYR A 71 -5.81 1.68 5.43
N ALA A 72 -4.57 1.30 5.13
CA ALA A 72 -4.26 0.15 4.29
C ALA A 72 -3.63 -0.96 5.11
N VAL A 73 -3.99 -2.20 4.77
CA VAL A 73 -3.36 -3.41 5.31
C VAL A 73 -2.79 -4.16 4.12
N CYS A 74 -1.50 -4.40 4.13
CA CYS A 74 -0.81 -5.19 3.11
C CYS A 74 -0.15 -6.38 3.79
N ILE A 75 -0.59 -7.59 3.45
CA ILE A 75 -0.14 -8.85 4.03
C ILE A 75 0.51 -9.67 2.92
N ASP A 76 1.80 -9.97 3.03
CA ASP A 76 2.53 -10.79 2.05
C ASP A 76 2.47 -10.24 0.61
N GLU A 77 2.36 -8.92 0.48
CA GLU A 77 2.24 -8.25 -0.83
C GLU A 77 3.57 -7.81 -1.43
N PHE A 78 4.51 -7.39 -0.58
CA PHE A 78 5.85 -6.96 -0.99
C PHE A 78 6.90 -8.03 -0.72
N SER A 79 6.73 -8.80 0.37
CA SER A 79 7.62 -9.88 0.77
C SER A 79 6.84 -10.84 1.66
N GLU A 80 7.11 -12.13 1.53
CA GLU A 80 6.46 -13.17 2.33
C GLU A 80 6.86 -13.08 3.82
N GLY A 81 5.88 -13.33 4.69
CA GLY A 81 6.00 -13.25 6.14
C GLY A 81 5.93 -11.83 6.71
N ILE A 82 5.63 -10.81 5.89
CA ILE A 82 5.60 -9.40 6.31
C ILE A 82 4.22 -8.79 6.14
N THR A 83 3.74 -8.18 7.22
CA THR A 83 2.54 -7.35 7.25
C THR A 83 2.94 -5.89 7.42
N SER A 84 2.28 -5.02 6.67
CA SER A 84 2.36 -3.57 6.88
C SER A 84 0.97 -2.97 7.01
N ILE A 85 0.82 -2.06 7.97
CA ILE A 85 -0.39 -1.25 8.16
C ILE A 85 0.01 0.19 7.91
N ALA A 86 -0.71 0.88 7.04
CA ALA A 86 -0.43 2.27 6.69
C ALA A 86 -1.64 3.17 6.88
N ALA A 87 -1.42 4.41 7.33
CA ALA A 87 -2.45 5.41 7.51
C ALA A 87 -2.07 6.72 6.79
N PRO A 88 -3.07 7.49 6.29
CA PRO A 88 -2.84 8.77 5.63
C PRO A 88 -2.45 9.84 6.65
N VAL A 89 -1.63 10.78 6.20
CA VAL A 89 -1.31 12.02 6.91
C VAL A 89 -1.87 13.17 6.09
N TYR A 90 -2.77 13.92 6.71
CA TYR A 90 -3.48 15.04 6.11
C TYR A 90 -2.72 16.34 6.34
N ASP A 91 -2.73 17.21 5.34
CA ASP A 91 -2.32 18.60 5.46
C ASP A 91 -3.49 19.50 5.94
N TYR A 92 -3.22 20.79 6.15
CA TYR A 92 -4.23 21.76 6.59
C TYR A 92 -5.45 21.92 5.65
N ASN A 93 -5.31 21.50 4.38
CA ASN A 93 -6.39 21.48 3.39
C ASN A 93 -7.09 20.11 3.29
N GLU A 94 -6.99 19.25 4.31
CA GLU A 94 -7.56 17.88 4.32
C GLU A 94 -7.08 16.99 3.16
N SER A 95 -5.96 17.37 2.53
CA SER A 95 -5.34 16.64 1.44
C SER A 95 -4.30 15.67 1.99
N VAL A 96 -4.26 14.43 1.50
CA VAL A 96 -3.27 13.44 1.93
C VAL A 96 -1.93 13.72 1.25
N VAL A 97 -0.96 14.19 2.02
CA VAL A 97 0.39 14.58 1.54
C VAL A 97 1.46 13.54 1.87
N ALA A 98 1.21 12.71 2.88
CA ALA A 98 2.12 11.65 3.29
C ALA A 98 1.34 10.45 3.83
N SER A 99 2.05 9.36 4.10
CA SER A 99 1.52 8.21 4.81
C SER A 99 2.55 7.70 5.81
N ILE A 100 2.05 7.22 6.94
CA ILE A 100 2.86 6.54 7.95
C ILE A 100 2.53 5.05 7.92
N SER A 101 3.53 4.18 8.04
CA SER A 101 3.29 2.75 8.13
C SER A 101 4.08 2.09 9.24
N ILE A 102 3.49 1.03 9.78
CA ILE A 102 4.12 0.10 10.71
C ILE A 102 4.29 -1.21 9.95
N THR A 103 5.52 -1.69 9.83
CA THR A 103 5.85 -2.94 9.14
C THR A 103 6.47 -3.92 10.12
N GLY A 104 6.03 -5.17 10.08
CA GLY A 104 6.53 -6.21 10.96
C GLY A 104 6.22 -7.62 10.46
N PRO A 105 6.80 -8.65 11.08
CA PRO A 105 6.51 -10.03 10.72
C PRO A 105 5.07 -10.39 11.07
N ASN A 106 4.43 -11.24 10.26
CA ASN A 106 3.02 -11.66 10.45
C ASN A 106 2.77 -12.20 11.88
N ASN A 107 3.73 -12.92 12.45
CA ASN A 107 3.63 -13.46 13.82
C ASN A 107 3.56 -12.41 14.94
N ARG A 108 3.79 -11.12 14.65
CA ARG A 108 3.73 -10.03 15.64
C ARG A 108 2.62 -9.02 15.39
N ILE A 109 2.02 -9.03 14.20
CA ILE A 109 0.93 -8.13 13.85
C ILE A 109 -0.32 -8.99 13.73
N ASP A 110 -1.05 -9.12 14.84
CA ASP A 110 -2.39 -9.70 14.82
C ASP A 110 -3.36 -8.66 14.24
N ILE A 111 -3.88 -8.96 13.06
CA ILE A 111 -4.85 -8.12 12.40
C ILE A 111 -6.22 -8.59 12.88
N PRO A 112 -7.00 -7.77 13.61
CA PRO A 112 -8.34 -8.16 14.00
C PRO A 112 -9.15 -8.44 12.73
N LYS A 113 -9.65 -9.66 12.60
CA LYS A 113 -10.63 -10.02 11.56
C LYS A 113 -11.92 -9.27 11.89
N LEU A 114 -12.16 -8.17 11.17
CA LEU A 114 -13.46 -7.51 11.10
C LEU A 114 -14.41 -8.31 10.21
#